data_AF-M2N8U9-F1
#
_entry.id   AF-M2N8U9-F1
#
_cell.length_a   1.000
_cell.length_b   1.000
_cell.length_c   1.000
_cell.angle_alpha   90.00
_cell.angle_beta   90.00
_cell.angle_gamma   90.00
#
_symmetry.space_group_name_H-M   'P 1'
#
loop_
_entity.id
_entity.type
_entity.pdbx_description
1 polymer ?
#
loop_
_entity_poly.entity_id
_entity_poly.type
_entity_poly.pdbx_seq_one_letter_code
_entity_poly.pdbx_strand_id
1 'polypeptide(L)'
;MRVSDLYYWQNKDPLANAWHPVPGASSVARLDNLALWIKRQDIEAACVDIAPFIVGVGGVAYLRQLNQFGLEARASIFHNAKTLTAMHRTTLLVTPLILACQAAGLEYRRFIPRWAHDRERRRDEEEVRQHVDFGMYAGAACWLVRLYGLRWGKLYWSPIDPILGGALADLAHREYIKAHGF
;
A
#
# COMPACT_ATOMS: atom_id res chain seq x y z
N MET A 1 -4.33 -21.38 17.55
CA MET A 1 -3.69 -20.89 16.31
C MET A 1 -3.28 -22.10 15.51
N ARG A 2 -3.92 -22.37 14.36
CA ARG A 2 -3.61 -23.52 13.52
C ARG A 2 -2.34 -23.21 12.71
N VAL A 3 -1.56 -24.24 12.34
CA VAL A 3 -0.37 -24.07 11.48
C VAL A 3 -0.74 -23.46 10.11
N SER A 4 -1.96 -23.68 9.64
CA SER A 4 -2.54 -23.00 8.48
C SER A 4 -2.63 -21.47 8.63
N ASP A 5 -2.78 -20.97 9.86
CA ASP A 5 -2.84 -19.52 10.14
C ASP A 5 -1.43 -18.89 10.05
N LEU A 6 -0.38 -19.69 10.30
CA LEU A 6 1.02 -19.28 10.16
C LEU A 6 1.45 -19.21 8.68
N TYR A 7 0.88 -20.07 7.81
CA TYR A 7 1.13 -20.10 6.37
C TYR A 7 -0.06 -19.60 5.54
N TYR A 8 -0.90 -18.73 6.11
CA TYR A 8 -2.13 -18.21 5.49
C TYR A 8 -1.91 -17.66 4.06
N TRP A 9 -0.69 -17.23 3.73
CA TRP A 9 -0.31 -16.75 2.41
C TRP A 9 -0.39 -17.78 1.27
N GLN A 10 -0.41 -19.08 1.57
CA GLN A 10 -0.17 -20.15 0.59
C GLN A 10 -1.48 -20.65 -0.03
N ASN A 11 -2.60 -20.41 0.66
CA ASN A 11 -3.94 -20.85 0.29
C ASN A 11 -4.92 -19.68 0.25
N LYS A 12 -4.56 -18.60 -0.45
CA LYS A 12 -5.46 -17.46 -0.65
C LYS A 12 -6.45 -17.75 -1.77
N ASP A 13 -7.71 -17.86 -1.41
CA ASP A 13 -8.81 -17.83 -2.38
C ASP A 13 -9.05 -16.39 -2.89
N PRO A 14 -9.65 -16.20 -4.07
CA PRO A 14 -10.03 -14.87 -4.56
C PRO A 14 -10.86 -14.06 -3.55
N LEU A 15 -11.72 -14.73 -2.77
CA LEU A 15 -12.49 -14.13 -1.68
C LEU A 15 -11.63 -13.63 -0.51
N ALA A 16 -10.44 -14.19 -0.32
CA ALA A 16 -9.45 -13.69 0.63
C ALA A 16 -8.80 -12.38 0.17
N ASN A 17 -9.19 -11.80 -0.97
CA ASN A 17 -8.79 -10.46 -1.44
C ASN A 17 -9.98 -9.48 -1.59
N ALA A 18 -11.21 -9.90 -1.26
CA ALA A 18 -12.42 -9.07 -1.35
C ALA A 18 -12.50 -7.94 -0.30
N TRP A 19 -11.50 -7.86 0.57
CA TRP A 19 -11.33 -6.83 1.61
C TRP A 19 -10.32 -5.74 1.15
N HIS A 20 -10.17 -5.56 -0.16
CA HIS A 20 -9.48 -4.43 -0.81
C HIS A 20 -10.44 -3.76 -1.79
N PRO A 21 -10.19 -2.50 -2.21
CA PRO A 21 -10.78 -2.00 -3.45
C PRO A 21 -10.50 -3.02 -4.55
N VAL A 22 -11.55 -3.56 -5.17
CA VAL A 22 -11.45 -4.57 -6.23
C VAL A 22 -11.05 -3.86 -7.52
N PRO A 23 -9.98 -4.27 -8.22
CA PRO A 23 -9.55 -3.59 -9.42
C PRO A 23 -10.69 -3.55 -10.45
N GLY A 24 -11.04 -2.35 -10.90
CA GLY A 24 -12.10 -2.15 -11.88
C GLY A 24 -13.52 -2.08 -11.30
N ALA A 25 -13.69 -2.11 -9.96
CA ALA A 25 -14.97 -1.85 -9.29
C ALA A 25 -15.17 -0.36 -8.94
N SER A 26 -14.39 0.54 -9.55
CA SER A 26 -14.52 1.99 -9.35
C SER A 26 -15.90 2.48 -9.81
N SER A 27 -16.55 3.30 -8.97
CA SER A 27 -17.86 3.91 -9.22
C SER A 27 -17.83 5.07 -10.24
N VAL A 28 -16.67 5.32 -10.87
CA VAL A 28 -16.48 6.41 -11.84
C VAL A 28 -17.42 6.23 -13.04
N ALA A 29 -18.47 7.04 -13.06
CA ALA A 29 -19.36 7.17 -14.20
C ALA A 29 -18.55 7.69 -15.39
N ARG A 30 -18.64 6.99 -16.55
CA ARG A 30 -17.98 7.28 -17.86
C ARG A 30 -16.62 6.61 -18.12
N LEU A 31 -16.44 5.36 -17.70
CA LEU A 31 -15.30 4.54 -18.15
C LEU A 31 -15.51 3.96 -19.56
N ASP A 32 -16.71 4.05 -20.16
CA ASP A 32 -17.08 3.33 -21.37
C ASP A 32 -16.21 3.64 -22.61
N ASN A 33 -15.72 4.88 -22.71
CA ASN A 33 -14.90 5.34 -23.84
C ASN A 33 -13.40 5.12 -23.68
N LEU A 34 -12.94 4.59 -22.53
CA LEU A 34 -11.52 4.35 -22.29
C LEU A 34 -11.07 3.00 -22.84
N ALA A 35 -9.78 2.88 -23.15
CA ALA A 35 -9.21 1.60 -23.55
C ALA A 35 -9.29 0.59 -22.40
N LEU A 36 -9.49 -0.70 -22.72
CA LEU A 36 -9.69 -1.76 -21.73
C LEU A 36 -8.59 -1.83 -20.66
N TRP A 37 -7.34 -1.57 -21.05
CA TRP A 37 -6.20 -1.57 -20.13
C TRP A 37 -6.26 -0.42 -19.10
N ILE A 38 -6.88 0.71 -19.45
CA ILE A 38 -7.10 1.85 -18.53
C ILE A 38 -8.25 1.50 -17.58
N LYS A 39 -9.35 0.93 -18.09
CA LYS A 39 -10.51 0.56 -17.26
C LYS A 39 -10.18 -0.45 -16.16
N ARG A 40 -9.15 -1.27 -16.39
CA ARG A 40 -8.67 -2.29 -15.45
C ARG A 40 -7.72 -1.71 -14.39
N GLN A 41 -7.15 -0.53 -14.63
CA GLN A 41 -6.30 0.13 -13.65
C GLN A 41 -7.18 0.73 -12.55
N ASP A 42 -6.77 0.49 -11.32
CA ASP A 42 -7.46 0.97 -10.13
C ASP A 42 -6.38 1.45 -9.17
N ILE A 43 -6.34 2.77 -8.98
CA ILE A 43 -5.22 3.45 -8.33
C ILE A 43 -5.30 3.24 -6.82
N GLU A 44 -6.51 3.27 -6.27
CA GLU A 44 -6.82 3.03 -4.86
C GLU A 44 -6.42 1.60 -4.49
N ALA A 45 -6.83 0.63 -5.32
CA ALA A 45 -6.40 -0.76 -5.23
C ALA A 45 -4.87 -0.91 -5.31
N ALA A 46 -4.24 -0.28 -6.31
CA ALA A 46 -2.80 -0.38 -6.53
C ALA A 46 -2.03 0.20 -5.34
N CYS A 47 -2.45 1.36 -4.83
CA CYS A 47 -1.86 2.04 -3.68
C CYS A 47 -1.77 1.10 -2.48
N VAL A 48 -2.90 0.49 -2.11
CA VAL A 48 -2.93 -0.46 -1.00
C VAL A 48 -2.06 -1.68 -1.35
N ASP A 49 -2.14 -2.22 -2.57
CA ASP A 49 -1.38 -3.39 -3.06
C ASP A 49 0.15 -3.23 -3.00
N ILE A 50 0.66 -2.04 -3.30
CA ILE A 50 2.09 -1.71 -3.32
C ILE A 50 2.67 -1.61 -1.89
N ALA A 51 1.89 -1.12 -0.92
CA ALA A 51 2.40 -0.69 0.37
C ALA A 51 3.17 -1.76 1.19
N PRO A 52 2.74 -3.04 1.28
CA PRO A 52 3.49 -4.06 2.02
C PRO A 52 4.88 -4.35 1.46
N PHE A 53 5.09 -4.18 0.15
CA PHE A 53 6.42 -4.33 -0.43
C PHE A 53 7.33 -3.18 0.01
N ILE A 54 6.82 -1.94 -0.02
CA ILE A 54 7.55 -0.76 0.44
C ILE A 54 7.90 -0.90 1.94
N VAL A 55 6.91 -1.20 2.78
CA VAL A 55 7.09 -1.35 4.23
C VAL A 55 7.99 -2.55 4.54
N GLY A 56 7.81 -3.68 3.85
CA GLY A 56 8.63 -4.88 4.03
C GLY A 56 10.10 -4.65 3.71
N VAL A 57 10.41 -4.04 2.56
CA VAL A 57 11.79 -3.69 2.19
C VAL A 57 12.36 -2.65 3.15
N GLY A 58 11.56 -1.66 3.55
CA GLY A 58 11.95 -0.67 4.55
C GLY A 58 12.31 -1.31 5.89
N GLY A 59 11.48 -2.22 6.39
CA GLY A 59 11.70 -2.97 7.62
C GLY A 59 12.96 -3.85 7.56
N VAL A 60 13.16 -4.60 6.47
CA VAL A 60 14.37 -5.43 6.28
C VAL A 60 15.64 -4.56 6.22
N ALA A 61 15.60 -3.45 5.47
CA ALA A 61 16.73 -2.52 5.38
C ALA A 61 17.02 -1.87 6.74
N TYR A 62 15.99 -1.54 7.52
CA TYR A 62 16.12 -1.00 8.87
C TYR A 62 16.70 -2.03 9.85
N LEU A 63 16.20 -3.27 9.87
CA LEU A 63 16.73 -4.35 10.72
C LEU A 63 18.20 -4.67 10.41
N ARG A 64 18.57 -4.69 9.12
CA ARG A 64 19.97 -4.86 8.71
C ARG A 64 20.89 -3.76 9.25
N GLN A 65 20.36 -2.56 9.48
CA GLN A 65 21.12 -1.44 10.04
C GLN A 65 21.15 -1.45 11.56
N LEU A 66 20.09 -1.91 12.23
CA LEU A 66 20.10 -2.15 13.67
C LEU A 66 21.19 -3.15 14.06
N ASN A 67 21.49 -4.12 13.19
CA ASN A 67 22.61 -5.05 13.40
C ASN A 67 24.00 -4.41 13.16
N GLN A 68 24.07 -3.21 12.57
CA GLN A 68 25.32 -2.52 12.21
C GLN A 68 25.63 -1.30 13.09
N PHE A 69 24.65 -0.79 13.84
CA PHE A 69 24.80 0.32 14.77
C PHE A 69 24.52 -0.19 16.18
N GLY A 70 25.38 0.15 17.15
CA GLY A 70 25.11 -0.06 18.58
C GLY A 70 23.83 0.66 19.03
N LEU A 71 23.47 0.52 20.31
CA LEU A 71 22.27 1.02 21.00
C LEU A 71 21.89 2.51 20.78
N GLU A 72 22.64 3.27 19.98
CA GLU A 72 22.42 4.66 19.59
C GLU A 72 21.73 4.84 18.22
N ALA A 73 21.37 3.75 17.53
CA ALA A 73 20.63 3.83 16.26
C ALA A 73 19.27 4.52 16.46
N ARG A 74 19.02 5.63 15.73
CA ARG A 74 17.74 6.35 15.81
C ARG A 74 16.58 5.43 15.40
N ALA A 75 15.51 5.46 16.21
CA ALA A 75 14.30 4.65 16.02
C ALA A 75 13.53 4.95 14.72
N SER A 76 13.83 6.08 14.06
CA SER A 76 13.10 6.52 12.88
C SER A 76 13.67 5.94 11.59
N ILE A 77 12.84 5.15 10.89
CA ILE A 77 13.11 4.60 9.55
C ILE A 77 13.39 5.72 8.52
N PHE A 78 12.77 6.89 8.72
CA PHE A 78 12.92 8.06 7.86
C PHE A 78 14.23 8.83 8.08
N HIS A 79 15.01 8.47 9.10
CA HIS A 79 16.30 9.10 9.33
C HIS A 79 17.43 8.46 8.53
N ASN A 80 17.24 7.23 8.03
CA ASN A 80 18.28 6.51 7.32
C ASN A 80 18.11 6.62 5.80
N ALA A 81 19.07 7.27 5.15
CA ALA A 81 19.10 7.43 3.69
C ALA A 81 19.13 6.10 2.93
N LYS A 82 19.77 5.04 3.46
CA LYS A 82 19.80 3.71 2.81
C LYS A 82 18.43 3.05 2.87
N THR A 83 17.72 3.17 3.99
CA THR A 83 16.36 2.62 4.13
C THR A 83 15.37 3.36 3.25
N LEU A 84 15.44 4.69 3.26
CA LEU A 84 14.66 5.53 2.35
C LEU A 84 14.93 5.20 0.88
N THR A 85 16.20 5.01 0.50
CA THR A 85 16.56 4.63 -0.88
C THR A 85 16.03 3.25 -1.25
N ALA A 86 16.03 2.30 -0.31
CA ALA A 86 15.47 0.96 -0.55
C ALA A 86 13.94 1.02 -0.74
N MET A 87 13.24 1.75 0.13
CA MET A 87 11.81 2.01 -0.01
C MET A 87 11.51 2.73 -1.34
N HIS A 88 12.31 3.73 -1.69
CA HIS A 88 12.20 4.49 -2.93
C HIS A 88 12.30 3.62 -4.18
N ARG A 89 13.36 2.82 -4.28
CA ARG A 89 13.56 1.89 -5.39
C ARG A 89 12.42 0.89 -5.47
N THR A 90 11.93 0.43 -4.32
CA THR A 90 10.79 -0.48 -4.26
C THR A 90 9.55 0.18 -4.84
N THR A 91 9.25 1.43 -4.49
CA THR A 91 8.15 2.18 -5.11
C THR A 91 8.30 2.28 -6.62
N LEU A 92 9.48 2.67 -7.12
CA LEU A 92 9.71 2.83 -8.56
C LEU A 92 9.62 1.51 -9.35
N LEU A 93 9.86 0.37 -8.71
CA LEU A 93 9.79 -0.95 -9.35
C LEU A 93 8.40 -1.59 -9.21
N VAL A 94 7.83 -1.56 -8.01
CA VAL A 94 6.60 -2.28 -7.68
C VAL A 94 5.37 -1.56 -8.21
N THR A 95 5.35 -0.23 -8.21
CA THR A 95 4.22 0.54 -8.74
C THR A 95 3.93 0.23 -10.21
N PRO A 96 4.89 0.36 -11.15
CA PRO A 96 4.62 0.03 -12.55
C PRO A 96 4.34 -1.46 -12.76
N LEU A 97 4.95 -2.35 -11.96
CA LEU A 97 4.68 -3.78 -12.04
C LEU A 97 3.21 -4.10 -11.69
N ILE A 98 2.70 -3.58 -10.58
CA ILE A 98 1.31 -3.80 -10.15
C ILE A 98 0.34 -3.19 -11.16
N LEU A 99 0.58 -1.97 -11.63
CA LEU A 99 -0.26 -1.33 -12.65
C LEU A 99 -0.23 -2.10 -13.98
N ALA A 100 0.91 -2.68 -14.36
CA ALA A 100 1.01 -3.54 -15.55
C ALA A 100 0.24 -4.85 -15.36
N CYS A 101 0.31 -5.48 -14.18
CA CYS A 101 -0.49 -6.66 -13.86
C CYS A 101 -1.99 -6.36 -13.90
N GLN A 102 -2.43 -5.21 -13.36
CA GLN A 102 -3.82 -4.75 -13.47
C GLN A 102 -4.23 -4.53 -14.93
N ALA A 103 -3.44 -3.77 -15.70
CA ALA A 103 -3.71 -3.51 -17.11
C ALA A 103 -3.85 -4.81 -17.93
N ALA A 104 -2.98 -5.79 -17.66
CA ALA A 104 -3.01 -7.11 -18.28
C ALA A 104 -4.17 -8.01 -17.80
N GLY A 105 -4.83 -7.66 -16.69
CA GLY A 105 -5.87 -8.49 -16.07
C GLY A 105 -5.33 -9.73 -15.36
N LEU A 106 -4.09 -9.69 -14.89
CA LEU A 106 -3.46 -10.80 -14.16
C LEU A 106 -3.89 -10.80 -12.70
N GLU A 107 -4.15 -11.99 -12.13
CA GLU A 107 -4.43 -12.14 -10.70
C GLU A 107 -3.14 -12.13 -9.86
N TYR A 108 -2.53 -10.96 -9.69
CA TYR A 108 -1.28 -10.80 -8.92
C TYR A 108 -1.48 -10.81 -7.39
N ARG A 109 -2.71 -10.55 -6.91
CA ARG A 109 -3.00 -10.39 -5.47
C ARG A 109 -2.77 -11.66 -4.64
N ARG A 110 -2.79 -12.84 -5.26
CA ARG A 110 -2.46 -14.11 -4.60
C ARG A 110 -1.03 -14.12 -4.04
N PHE A 111 -0.14 -13.30 -4.59
CA PHE A 111 1.27 -13.23 -4.19
C PHE A 111 1.58 -12.11 -3.19
N ILE A 112 0.59 -11.31 -2.78
CA ILE A 112 0.82 -10.22 -1.83
C ILE A 112 0.62 -10.74 -0.40
N PRO A 113 1.63 -10.67 0.50
CA PRO A 113 1.54 -11.20 1.86
C PRO A 113 0.57 -10.36 2.70
N ARG A 114 -0.59 -10.92 3.08
CA ARG A 114 -1.63 -10.23 3.89
C ARG A 114 -2.52 -11.20 4.66
N TRP A 115 -2.90 -10.80 5.86
CA TRP A 115 -3.93 -11.44 6.68
C TRP A 115 -5.29 -10.78 6.42
N ALA A 116 -6.33 -11.59 6.25
CA ALA A 116 -7.71 -11.12 6.15
C ALA A 116 -8.52 -11.75 7.28
N HIS A 117 -9.26 -10.94 8.02
CA HIS A 117 -10.16 -11.40 9.07
C HIS A 117 -11.61 -11.38 8.56
N ASP A 118 -12.44 -12.34 8.99
CA ASP A 118 -13.82 -12.46 8.49
C ASP A 118 -14.66 -11.20 8.72
N ARG A 119 -14.36 -10.43 9.77
CA ARG A 119 -15.02 -9.15 10.07
C ARG A 119 -14.70 -8.06 9.05
N GLU A 120 -13.52 -8.10 8.44
CA GLU A 120 -13.09 -7.14 7.42
C GLU A 120 -13.78 -7.39 6.05
N ARG A 121 -14.45 -8.54 5.88
CA ARG A 121 -15.15 -8.90 4.63
C ARG A 121 -16.50 -8.20 4.45
N ARG A 122 -17.03 -7.56 5.49
CA ARG A 122 -18.36 -6.90 5.49
C ARG A 122 -18.31 -5.39 5.27
N ARG A 123 -17.14 -4.86 4.93
CA ARG A 123 -16.89 -3.42 4.79
C ARG A 123 -17.55 -2.85 3.52
N ASP A 124 -17.98 -1.60 3.59
CA ASP A 124 -18.41 -0.85 2.42
C ASP A 124 -17.19 -0.50 1.56
N GLU A 125 -17.20 -0.95 0.30
CA GLU A 125 -16.07 -0.76 -0.61
C GLU A 125 -15.90 0.71 -1.03
N GLU A 126 -17.00 1.43 -1.20
CA GLU A 126 -16.98 2.83 -1.60
C GLU A 126 -16.45 3.71 -0.46
N GLU A 127 -16.87 3.43 0.77
CA GLU A 127 -16.37 4.12 1.96
C GLU A 127 -14.84 3.93 2.10
N VAL A 128 -14.35 2.71 1.92
CA VAL A 128 -12.90 2.44 2.00
C VAL A 128 -12.13 3.17 0.91
N ARG A 129 -12.65 3.20 -0.32
CA ARG A 129 -12.01 3.91 -1.44
C ARG A 129 -11.85 5.39 -1.11
N GLN A 130 -12.88 6.03 -0.56
CA GLN A 130 -12.83 7.43 -0.15
C GLN A 130 -11.76 7.68 0.94
N HIS A 131 -11.61 6.76 1.89
CA HIS A 131 -10.55 6.84 2.89
C HIS A 131 -9.16 6.71 2.27
N VAL A 132 -8.98 5.77 1.33
CA VAL A 132 -7.73 5.60 0.58
C VAL A 132 -7.40 6.86 -0.20
N ASP A 133 -8.36 7.42 -0.93
CA ASP A 133 -8.20 8.65 -1.70
C ASP A 133 -7.80 9.83 -0.82
N PHE A 134 -8.50 10.01 0.31
CA PHE A 134 -8.14 11.03 1.27
C PHE A 134 -6.70 10.85 1.79
N GLY A 135 -6.32 9.62 2.14
CA GLY A 135 -4.96 9.29 2.57
C GLY A 135 -3.91 9.56 1.48
N MET A 136 -4.23 9.26 0.23
CA MET A 136 -3.37 9.55 -0.93
C MET A 136 -3.18 11.04 -1.13
N TYR A 137 -4.25 11.83 -1.05
CA TYR A 137 -4.17 13.29 -1.18
C TYR A 137 -3.41 13.93 -0.03
N ALA A 138 -3.64 13.48 1.21
CA ALA A 138 -2.88 13.93 2.37
C ALA A 138 -1.39 13.59 2.22
N GLY A 139 -1.07 12.37 1.78
CA GLY A 139 0.28 11.94 1.47
C GLY A 139 0.95 12.77 0.38
N ALA A 140 0.23 13.08 -0.70
CA ALA A 140 0.68 13.96 -1.77
C ALA A 140 0.93 15.39 -1.29
N ALA A 141 0.05 15.95 -0.47
CA ALA A 141 0.25 17.26 0.14
C ALA A 141 1.52 17.26 1.01
N CYS A 142 1.71 16.25 1.87
CA CYS A 142 2.92 16.12 2.68
C CYS A 142 4.20 15.98 1.84
N TRP A 143 4.13 15.29 0.71
CA TRP A 143 5.24 15.17 -0.23
C TRP A 143 5.57 16.50 -0.90
N LEU A 144 4.56 17.20 -1.41
CA LEU A 144 4.72 18.52 -2.06
C LEU A 144 5.25 19.57 -1.08
N VAL A 145 4.73 19.62 0.14
CA VAL A 145 5.22 20.52 1.19
C VAL A 145 6.70 20.23 1.51
N ARG A 146 7.10 18.96 1.55
CA ARG A 146 8.51 18.60 1.74
C ARG A 146 9.39 19.01 0.56
N LEU A 147 8.96 18.75 -0.67
CA LEU A 147 9.72 19.08 -1.88
C LEU A 147 9.90 20.59 -2.09
N TYR A 148 8.81 21.34 -1.98
CA TYR A 148 8.75 22.76 -2.36
C TYR A 148 8.87 23.70 -1.16
N GLY A 149 8.26 23.35 -0.02
CA GLY A 149 8.24 24.18 1.18
C GLY A 149 9.49 24.04 2.03
N LEU A 150 9.91 22.82 2.34
CA LEU A 150 11.02 22.58 3.29
C LEU A 150 12.39 22.44 2.62
N ARG A 151 12.45 22.14 1.31
CA ARG A 151 13.70 21.92 0.51
C ARG A 151 14.67 20.87 1.10
N TRP A 152 14.31 20.17 2.17
CA TRP A 152 15.14 19.15 2.80
C TRP A 152 15.07 17.87 1.95
N GLY A 153 16.20 17.48 1.37
CA GLY A 153 16.38 16.13 0.81
C GLY A 153 15.82 15.87 -0.59
N LYS A 154 15.69 16.87 -1.47
CA LYS A 154 15.13 16.76 -2.84
C LYS A 154 15.53 15.53 -3.69
N LEU A 155 16.67 14.88 -3.43
CA LEU A 155 17.19 13.78 -4.23
C LEU A 155 16.67 12.38 -3.89
N TYR A 156 16.01 12.17 -2.74
CA TYR A 156 15.79 10.80 -2.22
C TYR A 156 14.32 10.38 -2.05
N TRP A 157 13.35 11.23 -2.41
CA TRP A 157 11.94 11.02 -2.01
C TRP A 157 11.05 10.87 -3.24
N SER A 158 10.80 9.63 -3.64
CA SER A 158 9.75 9.27 -4.61
C SER A 158 8.39 9.54 -3.97
N PRO A 159 7.28 9.45 -4.73
CA PRO A 159 5.92 9.48 -4.19
C PRO A 159 5.60 8.24 -3.33
N ILE A 160 6.41 8.00 -2.29
CA ILE A 160 6.16 7.03 -1.23
C ILE A 160 4.99 7.52 -0.38
N ASP A 161 4.94 8.83 -0.11
CA ASP A 161 4.00 9.41 0.83
C ASP A 161 2.53 9.29 0.38
N PRO A 162 2.15 9.49 -0.90
CA PRO A 162 0.81 9.17 -1.37
C PRO A 162 0.45 7.69 -1.17
N ILE A 163 1.37 6.77 -1.49
CA ILE A 163 1.13 5.33 -1.39
C ILE A 163 0.97 4.91 0.07
N LEU A 164 1.88 5.34 0.94
CA LEU A 164 1.79 5.05 2.36
C LEU A 164 0.60 5.76 3.00
N GLY A 165 0.25 6.98 2.57
CA GLY A 165 -0.90 7.73 3.07
C GLY A 165 -2.21 6.99 2.81
N GLY A 166 -2.45 6.55 1.56
CA GLY A 166 -3.65 5.78 1.21
C GLY A 166 -3.71 4.43 1.92
N ALA A 167 -2.58 3.70 1.97
CA ALA A 167 -2.52 2.42 2.66
C ALA A 167 -2.69 2.54 4.18
N LEU A 168 -2.20 3.61 4.79
CA LEU A 168 -2.40 3.90 6.21
C LEU A 168 -3.86 4.24 6.51
N ALA A 169 -4.54 4.98 5.65
CA ALA A 169 -5.95 5.28 5.80
C ALA A 169 -6.81 4.01 5.73
N ASP A 170 -6.54 3.11 4.78
CA ASP A 170 -7.20 1.80 4.70
C ASP A 170 -6.84 0.90 5.91
N LEU A 171 -5.61 0.93 6.41
CA LEU A 171 -5.24 0.24 7.64
C LEU A 171 -5.98 0.81 8.87
N ALA A 172 -6.05 2.14 9.01
CA ALA A 172 -6.73 2.79 10.13
C ALA A 172 -8.24 2.47 10.12
N HIS A 173 -8.87 2.51 8.96
CA HIS A 173 -10.27 2.11 8.79
C HIS A 173 -10.49 0.63 9.14
N ARG A 174 -9.56 -0.26 8.79
CA ARG A 174 -9.62 -1.67 9.21
C ARG A 174 -9.53 -1.87 10.70
N GLU A 175 -8.55 -1.23 11.34
CA GLU A 175 -8.40 -1.33 12.79
C GLU A 175 -9.61 -0.74 13.52
N TYR A 176 -10.20 0.33 12.97
CA TYR A 176 -11.48 0.86 13.44
C TYR A 176 -12.60 -0.18 13.37
N ILE A 177 -12.82 -0.82 12.22
CA ILE A 177 -13.84 -1.88 12.06
C ILE A 177 -13.58 -3.06 13.01
N LYS A 178 -12.33 -3.51 13.14
CA LYS A 178 -11.96 -4.59 14.07
C LYS A 178 -12.30 -4.25 15.51
N ALA A 179 -12.01 -3.02 15.92
CA ALA A 179 -12.20 -2.55 17.29
C ALA A 179 -13.67 -2.28 17.63
N HIS A 180 -14.45 -1.77 16.67
CA HIS A 180 -15.82 -1.28 16.92
C HIS A 180 -16.92 -2.24 16.47
N GLY A 181 -16.57 -3.32 15.77
CA GLY A 181 -17.41 -4.52 15.58
C GLY A 181 -18.91 -4.25 15.43
N PHE A 182 -19.31 -3.67 14.30
CA PHE A 182 -20.71 -3.72 13.86
C PHE A 182 -21.03 -5.08 13.22
#